data_AF-A0A7J4K6R0-F1
#
_entry.id   AF-A0A7J4K6R0-F1
#
_cell.length_a   1.000
_cell.length_b   1.000
_cell.length_c   1.000
_cell.angle_alpha   90.00
_cell.angle_beta   90.00
_cell.angle_gamma   90.00
#
_symmetry.space_group_name_H-M   'P 1'
#
loop_
_entity.id
_entity.type
_entity.pdbx_description
1 polymer ?
#
loop_
_entity_poly.entity_id
_entity_poly.type
_entity_poly.pdbx_seq_one_letter_code
_entity_poly.pdbx_strand_id
1 'polypeptide(L)'
;MDRVVGIIDKPSTKSFGMLALLIAHGPPLSYSTSGLSDASRTRIDPLTVNTVALCGSSYLYVDDPVPALEDAVAVWIGAEFERNARTLEAPPLPPAQGWKRPLSPDIDVGRYEYFTPAQASDILNSWVKKTAIIALQRHSYDLAVLTRWTLPSSITARTALYFTGSEKQKKNVIGWDLMGLLHRNAEECVAAYDAERRRLLRD
;
A
#
# COMPACT_ATOMS: atom_id res chain seq x y z
N MET A 1 18.79 -23.53 1.07
CA MET A 1 18.74 -22.08 1.34
C MET A 1 17.33 -21.63 1.08
N ASP A 2 16.75 -20.90 2.03
CA ASP A 2 15.40 -20.36 1.87
C ASP A 2 15.45 -19.18 0.90
N ARG A 3 14.51 -19.17 -0.04
CA ARG A 3 14.41 -18.18 -1.12
C ARG A 3 13.03 -17.57 -1.06
N VAL A 4 12.96 -16.24 -1.08
CA VAL A 4 11.68 -15.54 -1.23
C VAL A 4 11.18 -15.83 -2.63
N VAL A 5 10.01 -16.45 -2.76
CA VAL A 5 9.38 -16.75 -4.05
C VAL A 5 7.96 -16.19 -4.03
N GLY A 6 7.76 -15.08 -4.72
CA GLY A 6 6.43 -14.55 -5.00
C GLY A 6 5.91 -13.57 -3.95
N ILE A 7 5.37 -12.48 -4.48
CA ILE A 7 4.77 -11.35 -3.78
C ILE A 7 3.31 -11.23 -4.26
N ILE A 8 2.35 -11.25 -3.33
CA ILE A 8 0.91 -11.01 -3.53
C ILE A 8 0.51 -9.97 -2.47
N ASP A 9 -0.26 -8.91 -2.74
CA ASP A 9 -0.92 -8.37 -3.95
C ASP A 9 -0.54 -6.86 -4.02
N LYS A 10 -0.78 -6.00 -5.03
CA LYS A 10 -1.39 -6.14 -6.37
C LYS A 10 -0.67 -5.27 -7.42
N PRO A 11 0.54 -5.62 -7.89
CA PRO A 11 1.14 -5.02 -9.08
C PRO A 11 0.39 -5.38 -10.39
N SER A 12 -0.53 -4.52 -10.84
CA SER A 12 -0.80 -4.37 -12.29
C SER A 12 0.17 -3.36 -12.92
N THR A 13 0.21 -3.27 -14.25
CA THR A 13 0.93 -2.18 -14.96
C THR A 13 0.39 -0.78 -14.66
N LYS A 14 -0.72 -0.69 -13.93
CA LYS A 14 -1.34 0.53 -13.39
C LYS A 14 -1.48 0.46 -11.86
N SER A 15 -0.58 -0.23 -11.16
CA SER A 15 -0.61 -0.24 -9.70
C SER A 15 0.12 0.96 -9.13
N PHE A 16 -0.66 1.76 -8.41
CA PHE A 16 -0.24 3.04 -7.84
C PHE A 16 0.14 2.91 -6.36
N GLY A 17 0.46 1.71 -5.86
CA GLY A 17 0.48 1.41 -4.42
C GLY A 17 1.85 1.17 -3.81
N MET A 18 1.85 1.15 -2.47
CA MET A 18 2.98 0.71 -1.64
C MET A 18 2.45 -0.25 -0.57
N LEU A 19 2.92 -1.50 -0.58
CA LEU A 19 2.21 -2.65 -0.01
C LEU A 19 3.19 -3.62 0.70
N ALA A 20 2.68 -4.39 1.67
CA ALA A 20 3.37 -5.49 2.36
C ALA A 20 3.09 -6.85 1.69
N LEU A 21 4.04 -7.80 1.78
CA LEU A 21 4.15 -8.89 0.80
C LEU A 21 4.36 -10.28 1.43
N LEU A 22 4.03 -11.33 0.66
CA LEU A 22 4.30 -12.73 1.02
C LEU A 22 5.79 -13.08 1.05
N ILE A 23 6.12 -14.06 1.87
CA ILE A 23 7.42 -14.75 1.87
C ILE A 23 7.20 -16.26 1.74
N ALA A 24 7.98 -16.88 0.86
CA ALA A 24 8.11 -18.33 0.76
C ALA A 24 9.29 -18.82 1.61
N HIS A 25 9.11 -19.92 2.33
CA HIS A 25 10.10 -20.55 3.20
C HIS A 25 10.33 -21.99 2.75
N GLY A 26 11.60 -22.30 2.44
CA GLY A 26 12.20 -23.63 2.32
C GLY A 26 11.53 -24.68 1.42
N PRO A 27 12.10 -25.91 1.39
CA PRO A 27 11.40 -27.12 1.00
C PRO A 27 10.81 -27.82 2.26
N PRO A 28 9.53 -28.22 2.29
CA PRO A 28 8.50 -27.94 1.28
C PRO A 28 8.07 -26.46 1.31
N LEU A 29 7.85 -25.89 0.13
CA LEU A 29 7.44 -24.49 -0.04
C LEU A 29 6.22 -24.17 0.83
N SER A 30 6.43 -23.28 1.79
CA SER A 30 5.37 -22.74 2.64
C SER A 30 5.34 -21.22 2.53
N TYR A 31 4.15 -20.66 2.35
CA TYR A 31 3.98 -19.22 2.17
C TYR A 31 3.37 -18.61 3.44
N SER A 32 3.72 -17.37 3.76
CA SER A 32 3.11 -16.64 4.88
C SER A 32 2.89 -15.16 4.52
N THR A 33 1.75 -14.61 4.93
CA THR A 33 1.62 -13.15 5.11
C THR A 33 2.14 -12.76 6.49
N SER A 34 2.90 -11.67 6.56
CA SER A 34 3.04 -10.88 7.79
C SER A 34 2.18 -9.63 7.61
N GLY A 35 1.14 -9.48 8.44
CA GLY A 35 0.16 -8.40 8.33
C GLY A 35 0.72 -7.07 8.83
N LEU A 36 0.29 -5.97 8.20
CA LEU A 36 0.53 -4.61 8.73
C LEU A 36 -0.44 -4.24 9.87
N SER A 37 -1.58 -4.94 9.98
CA SER A 37 -2.62 -4.73 11.01
C SER A 37 -2.59 -5.79 12.11
N ASP A 38 -2.22 -7.03 11.78
CA ASP A 38 -2.20 -8.16 12.70
C ASP A 38 -0.84 -8.85 12.62
N ALA A 39 -0.20 -9.03 13.78
CA ALA A 39 1.09 -9.73 13.92
C ALA A 39 0.97 -11.27 13.78
N SER A 40 -0.18 -11.78 13.34
CA SER A 40 -0.41 -13.21 13.12
C SER A 40 0.09 -13.63 11.74
N ARG A 41 1.16 -14.42 11.70
CA ARG A 41 1.60 -15.12 10.48
C ARG A 41 0.48 -16.03 9.98
N THR A 42 -0.24 -15.61 8.95
CA THR A 42 -1.21 -16.49 8.28
C THR A 42 -0.47 -17.31 7.24
N ARG A 43 -0.42 -18.62 7.45
CA ARG A 43 0.17 -19.56 6.49
C ARG A 43 -0.75 -19.68 5.28
N ILE A 44 -0.24 -19.35 4.10
CA ILE A 44 -0.91 -19.59 2.82
C ILE A 44 -0.37 -20.89 2.22
N ASP A 45 -1.27 -21.69 1.67
CA ASP A 45 -0.93 -22.93 0.99
C ASP A 45 -0.46 -22.67 -0.47
N PRO A 46 0.39 -23.55 -1.04
CA PRO A 46 0.85 -23.40 -2.42
C PRO A 46 -0.25 -23.41 -3.51
N LEU A 47 -1.41 -24.02 -3.25
CA LEU A 47 -2.50 -24.08 -4.23
C LEU A 47 -3.24 -22.75 -4.31
N THR A 48 -3.46 -22.06 -3.19
CA THR A 48 -3.96 -20.67 -3.15
C THR A 48 -2.99 -19.74 -3.90
N VAL A 49 -1.68 -19.89 -3.69
CA VAL A 49 -0.64 -19.13 -4.42
C VAL A 49 -0.65 -19.43 -5.92
N ASN A 50 -0.86 -20.67 -6.35
CA ASN A 50 -0.98 -20.98 -7.78
C ASN A 50 -2.31 -20.48 -8.37
N THR A 51 -3.41 -20.57 -7.62
CA THR A 51 -4.75 -20.16 -8.07
C THR A 51 -4.80 -18.66 -8.32
N VAL A 52 -4.31 -17.86 -7.36
CA VAL A 52 -4.30 -16.40 -7.50
C VAL A 52 -3.37 -15.96 -8.66
N ALA A 53 -2.32 -16.73 -8.98
CA ALA A 53 -1.44 -16.48 -10.14
C ALA A 53 -2.14 -16.76 -11.48
N LEU A 54 -2.83 -17.89 -11.58
CA LEU A 54 -3.61 -18.28 -12.76
C LEU A 54 -4.82 -17.35 -12.99
N CYS A 55 -5.39 -16.79 -11.93
CA CYS A 55 -6.43 -15.76 -11.99
C CYS A 55 -5.91 -14.37 -12.43
N GLY A 56 -4.65 -14.25 -12.87
CA GLY A 56 -4.06 -13.00 -13.36
C GLY A 56 -3.78 -11.97 -12.27
N SER A 57 -3.83 -12.35 -10.99
CA SER A 57 -3.66 -11.44 -9.86
C SER A 57 -2.20 -11.18 -9.52
N SER A 58 -1.52 -10.45 -10.40
CA SER A 58 -0.45 -9.53 -9.99
C SER A 58 0.64 -10.08 -9.07
N TYR A 59 1.53 -10.90 -9.62
CA TYR A 59 2.67 -11.45 -8.90
C TYR A 59 3.94 -10.69 -9.24
N LEU A 60 4.76 -10.47 -8.23
CA LEU A 60 6.13 -10.02 -8.43
C LEU A 60 7.08 -11.16 -8.05
N TYR A 61 7.85 -11.64 -9.02
CA TYR A 61 8.80 -12.73 -8.85
C TYR A 61 10.18 -12.17 -8.47
N VAL A 62 10.79 -12.78 -7.46
CA VAL A 62 12.13 -12.48 -6.96
C VAL A 62 12.85 -13.82 -6.76
N ASP A 63 14.17 -13.82 -6.86
CA ASP A 63 15.03 -14.95 -6.47
C ASP A 63 16.07 -14.40 -5.50
N ASP A 64 15.59 -14.08 -4.30
CA ASP A 64 16.34 -13.41 -3.25
C ASP A 64 16.49 -14.36 -2.05
N PRO A 65 17.64 -14.37 -1.35
CA PRO A 65 17.74 -15.06 -0.07
C PRO A 65 16.74 -14.44 0.92
N VAL A 66 16.09 -15.27 1.73
CA VAL A 66 15.21 -14.78 2.80
C VAL A 66 16.01 -13.80 3.69
N PRO A 67 15.54 -12.56 3.90
CA PRO A 67 16.24 -11.59 4.73
C PRO A 67 16.35 -12.10 6.16
N ALA A 68 17.46 -11.77 6.84
CA ALA A 68 17.66 -12.06 8.27
C ALA A 68 16.84 -11.11 9.17
N LEU A 69 15.53 -11.03 8.90
CA LEU A 69 14.56 -10.17 9.55
C LEU A 69 13.38 -11.04 10.01
N GLU A 70 13.06 -10.97 11.29
CA GLU A 70 11.84 -11.59 11.82
C GLU A 70 10.60 -10.89 11.24
N ASP A 71 9.61 -11.68 10.81
CA ASP A 71 8.37 -11.19 10.19
C ASP A 71 8.56 -10.18 9.05
N ALA A 72 9.61 -10.36 8.26
CA ALA A 72 9.91 -9.47 7.15
C ALA A 72 8.70 -9.23 6.24
N VAL A 73 8.44 -7.95 5.98
CA VAL A 73 7.57 -7.51 4.90
C VAL A 73 8.44 -6.74 3.91
N ALA A 74 8.18 -6.88 2.62
CA ALA A 74 8.77 -5.95 1.66
C ALA A 74 7.82 -4.77 1.44
N VAL A 75 8.39 -3.62 1.08
CA VAL A 75 7.68 -2.41 0.67
C VAL A 75 7.98 -2.21 -0.80
N TRP A 76 6.98 -2.36 -1.66
CA TRP A 76 7.13 -2.18 -3.11
C TRP A 76 6.67 -0.79 -3.56
N ILE A 77 7.35 -0.18 -4.53
CA ILE A 77 7.00 1.08 -5.17
C ILE A 77 6.90 0.83 -6.67
N GLY A 78 5.71 0.97 -7.23
CA GLY A 78 5.48 0.84 -8.67
C GLY A 78 6.14 1.97 -9.49
N ALA A 79 6.65 1.67 -10.68
CA ALA A 79 7.31 2.69 -11.53
C ALA A 79 6.35 3.81 -11.96
N GLU A 80 5.10 3.48 -12.29
CA GLU A 80 4.04 4.46 -12.56
C GLU A 80 3.67 5.26 -11.31
N PHE A 81 3.64 4.63 -10.12
CA PHE A 81 3.44 5.37 -8.87
C PHE A 81 4.55 6.38 -8.63
N GLU A 82 5.81 5.96 -8.76
CA GLU A 82 6.97 6.84 -8.60
C GLU A 82 6.96 7.98 -9.62
N ARG A 83 6.58 7.71 -10.88
CA ARG A 83 6.45 8.76 -11.90
C ARG A 83 5.37 9.76 -11.52
N ASN A 84 4.17 9.30 -11.15
CA ASN A 84 3.07 10.18 -10.78
C ASN A 84 3.35 10.97 -9.49
N ALA A 85 3.97 10.34 -8.48
CA ALA A 85 4.41 11.01 -7.26
C ALA A 85 5.41 12.14 -7.55
N ARG A 86 6.36 11.94 -8.47
CA ARG A 86 7.27 12.99 -8.93
C ARG A 86 6.55 14.09 -9.71
N THR A 87 5.70 13.74 -10.67
CA THR A 87 4.94 14.70 -11.51
C THR A 87 3.99 15.58 -10.69
N LEU A 88 3.39 15.03 -9.63
CA LEU A 88 2.46 15.74 -8.75
C LEU A 88 3.15 16.47 -7.58
N GLU A 89 4.49 16.46 -7.51
CA GLU A 89 5.28 17.01 -6.39
C GLU A 89 4.87 16.44 -5.01
N ALA A 90 4.57 15.14 -4.96
CA ALA A 90 4.32 14.45 -3.71
C ALA A 90 5.59 14.45 -2.82
N PRO A 91 5.47 14.19 -1.50
CA PRO A 91 6.62 14.06 -0.62
C PRO A 91 7.62 13.02 -1.14
N PRO A 92 8.94 13.21 -0.92
CA PRO A 92 9.95 12.25 -1.34
C PRO A 92 9.61 10.83 -0.91
N LEU A 93 9.62 9.91 -1.88
CA LEU A 93 9.55 8.48 -1.64
C LEU A 93 10.80 8.02 -0.87
N PRO A 94 10.72 6.87 -0.15
CA PRO A 94 11.88 6.27 0.51
C PRO A 94 13.12 6.22 -0.40
N PRO A 95 14.32 6.58 0.11
CA PRO A 95 15.53 6.65 -0.68
C PRO A 95 15.88 5.26 -1.23
N ALA A 96 16.20 5.19 -2.52
CA ALA A 96 16.37 3.93 -3.25
C ALA A 96 17.65 3.13 -2.90
N GLN A 97 18.37 3.48 -1.84
CA GLN A 97 19.64 2.84 -1.49
C GLN A 97 19.37 1.53 -0.75
N GLY A 98 19.67 0.40 -1.41
CA GLY A 98 19.33 -0.94 -0.93
C GLY A 98 18.14 -1.59 -1.66
N TRP A 99 17.37 -0.77 -2.38
CA TRP A 99 16.19 -1.22 -3.12
C TRP A 99 16.55 -2.09 -4.33
N LYS A 100 15.82 -3.20 -4.46
CA LYS A 100 16.00 -4.22 -5.47
C LYS A 100 14.96 -4.11 -6.58
N ARG A 101 15.25 -4.75 -7.71
CA ARG A 101 14.33 -4.87 -8.85
C ARG A 101 13.80 -6.31 -8.96
N PRO A 102 12.56 -6.51 -9.42
CA PRO A 102 12.01 -7.82 -9.73
C PRO A 102 12.78 -8.51 -10.85
N LEU A 103 12.70 -9.84 -10.92
CA LEU A 103 13.36 -10.63 -11.97
C LEU A 103 12.49 -10.85 -13.22
N SER A 104 11.25 -10.35 -13.24
CA SER A 104 10.36 -10.42 -14.40
C SER A 104 10.98 -9.68 -15.60
N PRO A 105 11.35 -10.36 -16.70
CA PRO A 105 12.21 -9.78 -17.74
C PRO A 105 11.52 -8.67 -18.57
N ASP A 106 10.19 -8.67 -18.64
CA ASP A 106 9.42 -7.83 -19.58
C ASP A 106 8.79 -6.58 -18.96
N ILE A 107 9.04 -6.26 -17.69
CA ILE A 107 8.29 -5.20 -16.99
C ILE A 107 9.20 -4.31 -16.13
N ASP A 108 9.22 -3.02 -16.44
CA ASP A 108 9.69 -1.96 -15.54
C ASP A 108 8.64 -1.74 -14.42
N VAL A 109 8.43 -2.76 -13.59
CA VAL A 109 7.38 -2.77 -12.56
C VAL A 109 7.64 -1.74 -11.48
N GLY A 110 8.91 -1.46 -11.16
CA GLY A 110 9.32 -0.61 -10.05
C GLY A 110 10.39 -1.27 -9.17
N ARG A 111 10.40 -0.95 -7.87
CA ARG A 111 11.43 -1.40 -6.93
C ARG A 111 10.85 -1.84 -5.58
N TYR A 112 11.55 -2.69 -4.84
CA TYR A 112 11.15 -3.10 -3.48
C TYR A 112 12.35 -3.16 -2.52
N GLU A 113 12.09 -3.11 -1.21
CA GLU A 113 13.06 -3.39 -0.16
C GLU A 113 12.38 -4.10 1.04
N TYR A 114 13.13 -4.89 1.82
CA TYR A 114 12.62 -5.62 2.99
C TYR A 114 12.78 -4.80 4.28
N PHE A 115 11.75 -4.84 5.12
CA PHE A 115 11.64 -4.11 6.38
C PHE A 115 10.98 -5.00 7.45
N THR A 116 11.04 -4.59 8.72
CA THR A 116 10.12 -5.13 9.73
C THR A 116 8.71 -4.54 9.53
N PRO A 117 7.64 -5.19 10.03
CA PRO A 117 6.27 -4.67 9.90
C PRO A 117 6.10 -3.28 10.49
N ALA A 118 6.77 -2.99 11.61
CA ALA A 118 6.78 -1.67 12.25
C ALA A 118 7.41 -0.60 11.34
N GLN A 119 8.60 -0.86 10.79
CA GLN A 119 9.27 0.06 9.87
C GLN A 119 8.43 0.33 8.62
N ALA A 120 7.84 -0.72 8.02
CA ALA A 120 6.95 -0.57 6.87
C ALA A 120 5.72 0.28 7.22
N SER A 121 5.08 0.02 8.36
CA SER A 121 3.94 0.80 8.86
C SER A 121 4.30 2.29 9.04
N ASP A 122 5.45 2.60 9.66
CA ASP A 122 5.92 3.97 9.84
C ASP A 122 6.17 4.68 8.51
N ILE A 123 6.81 4.01 7.54
CA ILE A 123 7.06 4.54 6.20
C ILE A 123 5.73 4.86 5.48
N LEU A 124 4.80 3.90 5.46
CA LEU A 124 3.49 4.02 4.81
C LEU A 124 2.67 5.16 5.43
N ASN A 125 2.53 5.19 6.76
CA ASN A 125 1.74 6.18 7.48
C ASN A 125 2.36 7.59 7.38
N SER A 126 3.68 7.71 7.51
CA SER A 126 4.39 9.00 7.39
C SER A 126 4.24 9.60 5.99
N TRP A 127 4.37 8.78 4.94
CA TRP A 127 4.20 9.25 3.56
C TRP A 127 2.74 9.62 3.26
N VAL A 128 1.77 8.80 3.69
CA VAL A 128 0.33 9.11 3.55
C VAL A 128 -0.04 10.39 4.28
N LYS A 129 0.44 10.60 5.53
CA LYS A 129 0.18 11.85 6.28
C LYS A 129 0.68 13.08 5.53
N LYS A 130 1.96 13.08 5.11
CA LYS A 130 2.56 14.21 4.39
C LYS A 130 1.85 14.48 3.08
N THR A 131 1.52 13.44 2.31
CA THR A 131 0.85 13.58 1.01
C THR A 131 -0.59 14.08 1.17
N ALA A 132 -1.32 13.61 2.20
CA ALA A 132 -2.66 14.07 2.52
C ALA A 132 -2.67 15.56 2.92
N ILE A 133 -1.70 16.02 3.71
CA ILE A 133 -1.56 17.43 4.08
C ILE A 133 -1.38 18.30 2.82
N ILE A 134 -0.44 17.93 1.93
CA ILE A 134 -0.22 18.67 0.67
C ILE A 134 -1.46 18.62 -0.23
N ALA A 135 -2.13 17.47 -0.34
CA ALA A 135 -3.37 17.33 -1.11
C ALA A 135 -4.48 18.27 -0.60
N LEU A 136 -4.67 18.33 0.73
CA LEU A 136 -5.65 19.22 1.37
C LEU A 136 -5.30 20.70 1.20
N GLN A 137 -4.03 21.07 1.36
CA GLN A 137 -3.55 22.45 1.22
C GLN A 137 -3.62 22.96 -0.23
N ARG A 138 -3.26 22.12 -1.20
CA ARG A 138 -3.28 22.42 -2.64
C ARG A 138 -4.63 22.14 -3.31
N HIS A 139 -5.62 21.64 -2.57
CA HIS A 139 -6.90 21.13 -3.09
C HIS A 139 -6.75 20.13 -4.26
N SER A 140 -5.70 19.30 -4.24
CA SER A 140 -5.36 18.37 -5.31
C SER A 140 -5.97 16.98 -5.08
N TYR A 141 -6.96 16.62 -5.91
CA TYR A 141 -7.56 15.29 -5.87
C TYR A 141 -6.58 14.18 -6.30
N ASP A 142 -5.70 14.45 -7.26
CA ASP A 142 -4.76 13.44 -7.75
C ASP A 142 -3.72 13.07 -6.69
N LEU A 143 -3.24 14.04 -5.89
CA LEU A 143 -2.42 13.74 -4.71
C LEU A 143 -3.20 12.95 -3.65
N ALA A 144 -4.47 13.27 -3.42
CA ALA A 144 -5.31 12.48 -2.52
C ALA A 144 -5.52 11.04 -3.02
N VAL A 145 -5.64 10.84 -4.34
CA VAL A 145 -5.71 9.52 -4.96
C VAL A 145 -4.44 8.71 -4.68
N LEU A 146 -3.24 9.30 -4.73
CA LEU A 146 -2.02 8.59 -4.35
C LEU A 146 -2.07 8.05 -2.91
N THR A 147 -2.60 8.83 -1.95
CA THR A 147 -2.72 8.36 -0.55
C THR A 147 -3.58 7.10 -0.41
N ARG A 148 -4.65 7.02 -1.21
CA ARG A 148 -5.56 5.87 -1.24
C ARG A 148 -4.85 4.60 -1.69
N TRP A 149 -4.00 4.71 -2.70
CA TRP A 149 -3.29 3.55 -3.23
C TRP A 149 -2.19 3.06 -2.29
N THR A 150 -1.69 3.93 -1.41
CA THR A 150 -0.75 3.55 -0.33
C THR A 150 -1.44 2.91 0.87
N LEU A 151 -2.46 3.56 1.46
CA LEU A 151 -3.23 3.01 2.58
C LEU A 151 -4.73 3.29 2.41
N PRO A 152 -5.49 2.46 1.67
CA PRO A 152 -6.89 2.73 1.33
C PRO A 152 -7.83 2.75 2.54
N SER A 153 -7.45 2.04 3.61
CA SER A 153 -8.20 1.99 4.87
C SER A 153 -7.83 3.09 5.86
N SER A 154 -6.80 3.90 5.58
CA SER A 154 -6.41 4.99 6.48
C SER A 154 -7.44 6.13 6.45
N ILE A 155 -7.88 6.57 7.63
CA ILE A 155 -8.77 7.73 7.77
C ILE A 155 -8.15 9.00 7.19
N THR A 156 -6.82 9.14 7.25
CA THR A 156 -6.05 10.22 6.62
C THR A 156 -6.24 10.23 5.10
N ALA A 157 -6.15 9.07 4.44
CA ALA A 157 -6.34 8.95 2.99
C ALA A 157 -7.80 9.22 2.57
N ARG A 158 -8.77 8.69 3.34
CA ARG A 158 -10.21 8.93 3.12
C ARG A 158 -10.56 10.41 3.28
N THR A 159 -10.00 11.07 4.29
CA THR A 159 -10.13 12.51 4.55
C THR A 159 -9.60 13.34 3.39
N ALA A 160 -8.39 13.02 2.89
CA ALA A 160 -7.82 13.71 1.74
C ALA A 160 -8.74 13.60 0.50
N LEU A 161 -9.21 12.39 0.17
CA LEU A 161 -10.13 12.18 -0.96
C LEU A 161 -11.45 12.94 -0.80
N TYR A 162 -12.01 12.96 0.41
CA TYR A 162 -13.30 13.60 0.68
C TYR A 162 -13.23 15.13 0.50
N PHE A 163 -12.20 15.79 1.02
CA PHE A 163 -12.10 17.26 0.96
C PHE A 163 -11.47 17.81 -0.33
N THR A 164 -10.87 16.96 -1.17
CA THR A 164 -10.35 17.34 -2.50
C THR A 164 -11.26 16.91 -3.65
N GLY A 165 -12.16 15.96 -3.42
CA GLY A 165 -13.06 15.42 -4.45
C GLY A 165 -14.30 16.27 -4.73
N SER A 166 -14.82 16.13 -5.95
CA SER A 166 -16.16 16.58 -6.33
C SER A 166 -17.26 15.87 -5.52
N GLU A 167 -18.49 16.40 -5.54
CA GLU A 167 -19.64 15.80 -4.85
C GLU A 167 -19.92 14.33 -5.22
N LYS A 168 -19.63 13.93 -6.47
CA LYS A 168 -19.74 12.52 -6.88
C LYS A 168 -18.65 11.66 -6.22
N GLN A 169 -17.42 12.17 -6.12
CA GLN A 169 -16.30 11.47 -5.48
C GLN A 169 -16.50 11.39 -3.96
N LYS A 170 -17.00 12.44 -3.30
CA LYS A 170 -17.38 12.44 -1.87
C LYS A 170 -18.38 11.34 -1.53
N LYS A 171 -19.44 11.21 -2.33
CA LYS A 171 -20.44 10.14 -2.18
C LYS A 171 -19.84 8.74 -2.33
N ASN A 172 -18.90 8.55 -3.26
CA ASN A 172 -18.18 7.28 -3.40
C ASN A 172 -17.30 6.97 -2.17
N VAL A 173 -16.62 7.98 -1.60
CA VAL A 173 -15.79 7.81 -0.39
C VAL A 173 -16.66 7.38 0.80
N ILE A 174 -17.79 8.04 1.05
CA ILE A 174 -18.74 7.64 2.09
C ILE A 174 -19.31 6.25 1.80
N GLY A 175 -19.70 5.96 0.55
CA GLY A 175 -20.27 4.67 0.15
C GLY A 175 -19.34 3.48 0.41
N TRP A 176 -18.03 3.64 0.19
CA TRP A 176 -17.05 2.60 0.52
C TRP A 176 -16.97 2.32 2.03
N ASP A 177 -17.03 3.34 2.87
CA ASP A 177 -16.98 3.19 4.33
C ASP A 177 -18.24 2.52 4.88
N LEU A 178 -19.41 2.84 4.31
CA LEU A 178 -20.69 2.20 4.67
C LEU A 178 -20.76 0.71 4.29
N MET A 179 -20.04 0.28 3.24
CA MET A 179 -19.96 -1.13 2.85
C MET A 179 -18.83 -1.91 3.56
N GLY A 180 -17.92 -1.21 4.24
CA GLY A 180 -16.59 -1.72 4.62
C GLY A 180 -16.37 -2.01 6.11
N LEU A 181 -17.40 -2.42 6.87
CA LEU A 181 -17.33 -2.77 8.31
C LEU A 181 -17.02 -1.59 9.27
N LEU A 182 -17.84 -0.54 9.26
CA LEU A 182 -18.08 0.28 10.46
C LEU A 182 -19.58 0.54 10.62
N HIS A 183 -20.13 0.32 11.82
CA HIS A 183 -21.51 0.67 12.17
C HIS A 183 -21.68 2.19 12.33
N ARG A 184 -21.35 2.95 11.29
CA ARG A 184 -21.41 4.42 11.27
C ARG A 184 -22.39 4.89 10.22
N ASN A 185 -23.17 5.91 10.55
CA ASN A 185 -23.96 6.63 9.56
C ASN A 185 -23.07 7.60 8.76
N ALA A 186 -23.62 8.21 7.71
CA ALA A 186 -22.87 9.13 6.85
C ALA A 186 -22.35 10.37 7.61
N GLU A 187 -23.09 10.85 8.62
CA GLU A 187 -22.74 12.03 9.41
C GLU A 187 -21.52 11.75 10.31
N GLU A 188 -21.45 10.57 10.92
CA GLU A 188 -20.31 10.11 11.72
C GLU A 188 -19.04 9.94 10.88
N CYS A 189 -19.16 9.45 9.65
CA CYS A 189 -18.03 9.40 8.71
C CYS A 189 -17.52 10.80 8.37
N VAL A 190 -18.42 11.74 8.04
CA VAL A 190 -18.04 13.13 7.74
C VAL A 190 -17.44 13.83 8.95
N ALA A 191 -18.03 13.67 10.14
CA ALA A 191 -17.51 14.24 11.38
C ALA A 191 -16.10 13.71 11.73
N ALA A 192 -15.85 12.42 11.49
CA ALA A 192 -14.53 11.82 11.65
C ALA A 192 -13.51 12.38 10.64
N TYR A 193 -13.91 12.59 9.38
CA TYR A 193 -13.05 13.25 8.38
C TYR A 193 -12.77 14.72 8.74
N ASP A 194 -13.74 15.48 9.23
CA ASP A 194 -13.55 16.87 9.66
C ASP A 194 -12.68 16.98 10.93
N ALA A 195 -12.75 16.01 11.83
CA ALA A 195 -11.83 15.91 12.97
C ALA A 195 -10.39 15.64 12.48
N GLU A 196 -10.20 14.66 11.60
CA GLU A 196 -8.91 14.31 11.01
C GLU A 196 -8.31 15.46 10.19
N ARG A 197 -9.10 16.13 9.35
CA ARG A 197 -8.67 17.31 8.59
C ARG A 197 -8.16 18.43 9.51
N ARG A 198 -8.88 18.71 10.59
CA ARG A 198 -8.47 19.72 11.58
C ARG A 198 -7.21 19.33 12.34
N ARG A 199 -6.93 18.04 12.53
CA ARG A 199 -5.68 17.53 13.08
C ARG A 199 -4.53 17.70 12.08
N LEU A 200 -4.70 17.21 10.85
CA LEU A 200 -3.70 17.25 9.78
C LEU A 200 -3.24 18.67 9.42
N LEU A 201 -4.13 19.66 9.50
CA LEU A 201 -3.81 21.06 9.17
C LEU A 201 -3.31 21.90 10.37
N ARG A 202 -3.02 21.26 11.52
CA ARG A 202 -2.36 21.87 12.68
C ARG A 202 -0.92 21.38 12.88
N ASP A 203 -0.60 20.22 12.31
CA ASP A 203 0.71 19.55 12.34
C ASP A 203 1.61 20.02 11.17
#